data_AF-A0A9D5Q2V9-F1
#
_entry.id   AF-A0A9D5Q2V9-F1
#
_cell.length_a   1.000
_cell.length_b   1.000
_cell.length_c   1.000
_cell.angle_alpha   90.00
_cell.angle_beta   90.00
_cell.angle_gamma   90.00
#
_symmetry.space_group_name_H-M   'P 1'
#
loop_
_entity.id
_entity.type
_entity.pdbx_description
1 polymer ?
#
loop_
_entity_poly.entity_id
_entity_poly.type
_entity_poly.pdbx_seq_one_letter_code
_entity_poly.pdbx_strand_id
1 'polypeptide(L)'
;MGKKPYRRTTHFPRRNKSTIKEDFVRTDTWRIFRIMSEFVDGFEELSQIKKGVSFFGSRCTPRKHPYYKLAYESAYLLSKKGYSIITGAGSGVMEAANKGAYDAKGISVGLNILLPEQQIPNQYI
;
A
#
# COMPACT_ATOMS: atom_id res chain seq x y z
N MET A 1 42.42 -29.00 27.15
CA MET A 1 41.65 -27.82 26.69
C MET A 1 40.20 -27.97 27.13
N GLY A 2 39.82 -27.28 28.21
CA GLY A 2 38.54 -27.48 28.90
C GLY A 2 37.36 -26.78 28.23
N LYS A 3 36.29 -27.53 27.97
CA LYS A 3 34.98 -26.99 27.58
C LYS A 3 34.25 -26.50 28.83
N LYS A 4 33.93 -25.21 28.92
CA LYS A 4 33.09 -24.64 29.99
C LYS A 4 31.62 -25.06 29.77
N PRO A 5 30.88 -25.55 30.78
CA PRO A 5 29.46 -25.84 30.66
C PRO A 5 28.63 -24.57 30.88
N TYR A 6 27.69 -24.29 29.97
CA TYR A 6 26.71 -23.21 30.08
C TYR A 6 25.66 -23.58 31.16
N ARG A 7 25.60 -22.80 32.25
CA ARG A 7 24.64 -22.98 33.35
C ARG A 7 23.21 -22.65 32.90
N ARG A 8 22.29 -23.59 33.07
CA ARG A 8 20.84 -23.34 33.11
C ARG A 8 20.49 -22.62 34.41
N THR A 9 19.75 -21.52 34.33
CA THR A 9 18.93 -21.02 35.44
C THR A 9 17.50 -20.81 34.95
N THR A 10 16.61 -21.68 35.42
CA THR A 10 15.16 -21.58 35.34
C THR A 10 14.66 -20.59 36.39
N HIS A 11 13.84 -19.61 35.99
CA HIS A 11 12.89 -18.92 36.88
C HIS A 11 11.51 -18.91 36.22
N PHE A 12 10.52 -19.41 36.98
CA PHE A 12 9.10 -19.56 36.64
C PHE A 12 8.34 -18.22 36.74
N PRO A 13 7.10 -18.11 36.21
CA PRO A 13 6.54 -16.92 35.57
C PRO A 13 5.91 -15.90 36.54
N ARG A 14 5.78 -14.65 36.08
CA ARG A 14 4.80 -13.70 36.62
C ARG A 14 3.61 -13.56 35.68
N ARG A 15 2.44 -14.01 36.14
CA ARG A 15 1.14 -13.89 35.45
C ARG A 15 0.54 -12.49 35.69
N ASN A 16 0.53 -11.71 34.60
CA ASN A 16 -0.52 -10.83 34.07
C ASN A 16 -1.02 -9.58 34.82
N LYS A 17 -1.08 -8.44 34.09
CA LYS A 17 -2.19 -7.46 34.08
C LYS A 17 -2.11 -6.58 32.82
N SER A 18 -2.57 -7.07 31.66
CA SER A 18 -3.23 -6.27 30.59
C SER A 18 -3.65 -7.05 29.32
N THR A 19 -3.87 -8.37 29.38
CA THR A 19 -4.25 -9.21 28.21
C THR A 19 -5.63 -8.91 27.58
N ILE A 20 -6.44 -7.98 28.09
CA ILE A 20 -7.83 -7.82 27.62
C ILE A 20 -7.96 -7.04 26.29
N LYS A 21 -6.94 -6.26 25.86
CA LYS A 21 -7.04 -5.44 24.63
C LYS A 21 -6.55 -6.11 23.34
N GLU A 22 -5.71 -7.14 23.42
CA GLU A 22 -5.09 -7.75 22.23
C GLU A 22 -5.96 -8.82 21.56
N ASP A 23 -6.85 -9.48 22.33
CA ASP A 23 -7.64 -10.61 21.81
C ASP A 23 -8.89 -10.17 21.02
N PHE A 24 -9.50 -9.03 21.34
CA PHE A 24 -10.75 -8.60 20.68
C PHE A 24 -10.55 -8.25 19.19
N VAL A 25 -9.41 -7.63 18.85
CA VAL A 25 -9.01 -7.29 17.47
C VAL A 25 -8.64 -8.53 16.65
N ARG A 26 -8.41 -9.66 17.31
CA ARG A 26 -8.03 -10.95 16.71
C ARG A 26 -9.18 -11.93 16.55
N THR A 27 -10.37 -11.61 17.05
CA THR A 27 -11.58 -12.42 16.84
C THR A 27 -12.04 -12.33 15.38
N ASP A 28 -12.45 -13.44 14.79
CA ASP A 28 -12.88 -13.52 13.38
C ASP A 28 -14.00 -12.51 13.06
N THR A 29 -14.88 -12.23 14.02
CA THR A 29 -15.98 -11.25 13.89
C THR A 29 -15.47 -9.82 13.63
N TRP A 30 -14.45 -9.35 14.35
CA TRP A 30 -13.91 -8.00 14.12
C TRP A 30 -13.20 -7.86 12.78
N ARG A 31 -12.58 -8.95 12.30
CA ARG A 31 -11.95 -8.98 10.98
C ARG A 31 -13.00 -8.84 9.89
N ILE A 32 -14.15 -9.51 10.03
CA ILE A 32 -15.28 -9.38 9.12
C ILE A 32 -15.76 -7.92 9.09
N PHE A 33 -15.97 -7.28 10.24
CA PHE A 33 -16.37 -5.88 10.29
C PHE A 33 -15.37 -4.94 9.61
N ARG A 34 -14.06 -5.13 9.84
CA ARG A 34 -13.02 -4.32 9.18
C ARG A 34 -13.00 -4.54 7.66
N ILE A 35 -13.09 -5.79 7.21
CA ILE A 35 -13.12 -6.10 5.77
C ILE A 35 -14.35 -5.43 5.13
N MET A 36 -15.52 -5.52 5.77
CA MET A 36 -16.74 -4.86 5.29
C MET A 36 -16.58 -3.34 5.25
N SER A 37 -15.98 -2.70 6.27
CA SER A 37 -15.75 -1.25 6.25
C SER A 37 -14.80 -0.85 5.13
N GLU A 38 -13.69 -1.58 4.92
CA GLU A 38 -12.75 -1.32 3.82
C GLU A 38 -13.41 -1.46 2.45
N PHE A 39 -14.35 -2.41 2.29
CA PHE A 39 -15.15 -2.52 1.06
C PHE A 39 -16.10 -1.34 0.85
N VAL A 40 -16.81 -0.91 1.90
CA VAL A 40 -17.73 0.25 1.82
C VAL A 40 -16.96 1.51 1.45
N ASP A 41 -15.87 1.81 2.16
CA ASP A 41 -15.01 2.96 1.90
C ASP A 41 -14.47 2.92 0.46
N GLY A 42 -13.98 1.76 0.02
CA GLY A 42 -13.47 1.57 -1.34
C GLY A 42 -14.54 1.75 -2.42
N PHE A 43 -15.77 1.28 -2.20
CA PHE A 43 -16.87 1.49 -3.14
C PHE A 43 -17.31 2.95 -3.22
N GLU A 44 -17.40 3.65 -2.09
CA GLU A 44 -17.75 5.08 -2.07
C GLU A 44 -16.70 5.92 -2.81
N GLU A 45 -15.41 5.74 -2.50
CA GLU A 45 -14.32 6.48 -3.14
C GLU A 45 -14.24 6.22 -4.65
N LEU A 46 -14.40 4.95 -5.07
CA LEU A 46 -14.26 4.56 -6.48
C LEU A 46 -15.55 4.76 -7.30
N SER A 47 -16.70 5.02 -6.65
CA SER A 47 -18.01 5.17 -7.32
C SER A 47 -18.03 6.23 -8.43
N GLN A 48 -17.20 7.26 -8.29
CA GLN A 48 -17.15 8.39 -9.24
C GLN A 48 -16.25 8.11 -10.45
N ILE A 49 -15.46 7.03 -10.43
CA ILE A 49 -14.54 6.69 -11.51
C ILE A 49 -15.29 5.97 -12.63
N LYS A 50 -15.47 6.65 -13.77
CA LYS A 50 -16.13 6.06 -14.95
C LYS A 50 -15.17 5.34 -15.90
N LYS A 51 -14.00 5.92 -16.15
CA LYS A 51 -13.00 5.43 -17.12
C LYS A 51 -11.66 5.21 -16.44
N GLY A 52 -11.57 4.20 -15.59
CA GLY A 52 -10.34 3.85 -14.87
C GLY A 52 -9.39 2.98 -15.69
N VAL A 53 -8.09 3.28 -15.66
CA VAL A 53 -7.02 2.40 -16.13
C VAL A 53 -6.07 2.13 -14.97
N SER A 54 -5.86 0.85 -14.66
CA SER A 54 -4.94 0.43 -13.60
C SER A 54 -3.54 0.23 -14.14
N PHE A 55 -2.55 0.83 -13.48
CA PHE A 55 -1.13 0.68 -13.79
C PHE A 55 -0.43 -0.12 -12.70
N PHE A 56 0.22 -1.20 -13.10
CA PHE A 56 1.07 -2.03 -12.25
C PHE A 56 2.51 -2.01 -12.76
N GLY A 57 3.47 -2.13 -11.85
CA GLY A 57 4.88 -2.22 -12.21
C GLY A 57 5.80 -2.19 -11.01
N SER A 58 7.10 -2.28 -11.29
CA SER A 58 8.11 -2.38 -10.24
C SER A 58 8.24 -1.09 -9.42
N ARG A 59 8.20 -1.27 -8.08
CA ARG A 59 8.44 -0.23 -7.06
C ARG A 59 9.87 0.32 -7.10
N CYS A 60 10.83 -0.48 -7.59
CA CYS A 60 12.26 -0.17 -7.55
C CYS A 60 12.81 0.44 -8.84
N THR A 61 11.94 0.77 -9.80
CA THR A 61 12.37 1.33 -11.10
C THR A 61 12.90 2.75 -10.93
N PRO A 62 14.17 3.05 -11.28
CA PRO A 62 14.70 4.41 -11.19
C PRO A 62 14.01 5.38 -12.16
N ARG A 63 13.94 6.68 -11.83
CA ARG A 63 13.29 7.71 -12.68
C ARG A 63 13.92 7.86 -14.07
N LYS A 64 15.20 7.51 -14.22
CA LYS A 64 15.92 7.53 -15.50
C LYS A 64 15.65 6.30 -16.37
N HIS A 65 15.01 5.27 -15.82
CA HIS A 65 14.78 4.01 -16.53
C HIS A 65 13.75 4.21 -17.66
N PRO A 66 13.93 3.59 -18.84
CA PRO A 66 12.98 3.72 -19.96
C PRO A 66 11.53 3.41 -19.59
N TYR A 67 11.29 2.39 -18.75
CA TYR A 67 9.94 2.07 -18.28
C TYR A 67 9.29 3.13 -17.39
N TYR A 68 10.07 3.92 -16.64
CA TYR A 68 9.52 5.05 -15.89
C TYR A 68 8.96 6.09 -16.86
N LYS A 69 9.76 6.44 -17.88
CA LYS A 69 9.35 7.41 -18.92
C LYS A 69 8.12 6.92 -19.69
N LEU A 70 8.12 5.66 -20.12
CA LEU A 70 6.99 5.06 -20.85
C LEU A 70 5.71 5.03 -20.02
N ALA A 71 5.80 4.69 -18.73
CA ALA A 71 4.64 4.70 -17.83
C ALA A 71 4.08 6.12 -17.65
N TYR A 72 4.97 7.11 -17.46
CA TYR A 72 4.58 8.51 -17.38
C TYR A 72 3.89 9.00 -18.66
N GLU A 73 4.48 8.77 -19.84
CA GLU A 73 3.92 9.22 -21.12
C GLU A 73 2.58 8.56 -21.42
N SER A 74 2.46 7.25 -21.16
CA SER A 74 1.22 6.50 -21.35
C SER A 74 0.10 7.04 -20.47
N ALA A 75 0.38 7.24 -19.17
CA ALA A 75 -0.60 7.76 -18.22
C ALA A 75 -1.00 9.20 -18.57
N TYR A 76 -0.05 10.06 -18.94
CA TYR A 76 -0.32 11.43 -19.37
C TYR A 76 -1.29 11.48 -20.56
N LEU A 77 -1.03 10.69 -21.60
CA LEU A 77 -1.86 10.64 -22.80
C LEU A 77 -3.27 10.07 -22.52
N LEU A 78 -3.36 9.04 -21.68
CA LEU A 78 -4.65 8.48 -21.24
C LEU A 78 -5.44 9.50 -20.43
N SER A 79 -4.81 10.21 -19.50
CA SER A 79 -5.46 11.26 -18.72
C SER A 79 -5.94 12.43 -19.57
N LYS A 80 -5.17 12.83 -20.60
CA LYS A 80 -5.65 13.83 -21.58
C LYS A 80 -6.89 13.38 -22.36
N LYS A 81 -7.12 12.07 -22.49
CA LYS A 81 -8.33 11.49 -23.09
C LYS A 81 -9.46 11.27 -22.08
N GLY A 82 -9.30 11.74 -20.84
CA GLY A 82 -10.32 11.64 -19.79
C GLY A 82 -10.34 10.30 -19.05
N TYR A 83 -9.27 9.51 -19.12
CA TYR A 83 -9.12 8.32 -18.28
C TYR A 83 -8.53 8.69 -16.91
N SER A 84 -9.09 8.11 -15.86
CA SER A 84 -8.54 8.14 -14.49
C SER A 84 -7.46 7.09 -14.37
N ILE A 85 -6.34 7.42 -13.74
CA ILE A 85 -5.20 6.52 -13.58
C ILE A 85 -5.20 6.00 -12.15
N ILE A 86 -5.19 4.67 -12.00
CA ILE A 86 -5.25 4.00 -10.70
C ILE A 86 -3.96 3.20 -10.52
N THR A 87 -3.33 3.31 -9.36
CA THR A 87 -2.10 2.57 -9.03
C THR A 87 -2.14 2.07 -7.57
N GLY A 88 -1.14 1.29 -7.16
CA GLY A 88 -0.89 0.97 -5.74
C GLY A 88 -0.11 2.06 -4.99
N ALA A 89 0.06 3.24 -5.61
CA ALA A 89 0.67 4.45 -5.06
C ALA A 89 2.10 4.35 -4.51
N GLY A 90 2.80 3.25 -4.81
CA GLY A 90 4.22 3.10 -4.51
C GLY A 90 5.14 3.92 -5.42
N SER A 91 6.45 3.80 -5.18
CA SER A 91 7.50 4.42 -6.01
C SER A 91 7.66 3.74 -7.38
N GLY A 92 8.60 4.22 -8.18
CA GLY A 92 8.95 3.60 -9.46
C GLY A 92 7.89 3.77 -10.53
N VAL A 93 7.46 2.68 -11.17
CA VAL A 93 6.50 2.74 -12.29
C VAL A 93 5.13 3.28 -11.86
N MET A 94 4.68 2.96 -10.65
CA MET A 94 3.41 3.46 -10.11
C MET A 94 3.46 4.97 -9.91
N GLU A 95 4.52 5.49 -9.28
CA GLU A 95 4.76 6.94 -9.17
C GLU A 95 4.78 7.62 -10.54
N ALA A 96 5.45 7.03 -11.53
CA ALA A 96 5.51 7.60 -12.88
C ALA A 96 4.11 7.76 -13.50
N ALA A 97 3.25 6.76 -13.34
CA ALA A 97 1.87 6.79 -13.84
C ALA A 97 1.02 7.84 -13.10
N ASN A 98 1.08 7.90 -11.76
CA ASN A 98 0.40 8.94 -10.99
C ASN A 98 0.88 10.34 -11.38
N LYS A 99 2.19 10.52 -11.54
CA LYS A 99 2.78 11.78 -12.01
C LYS A 99 2.27 12.18 -13.39
N GLY A 100 2.18 11.23 -14.32
CA GLY A 100 1.64 11.49 -15.67
C GLY A 100 0.20 11.97 -15.63
N ALA A 101 -0.63 11.35 -14.79
CA ALA A 101 -2.02 11.75 -14.59
C ALA A 101 -2.15 13.14 -13.95
N TYR A 102 -1.37 13.38 -12.89
CA TYR A 102 -1.32 14.65 -12.17
C TYR A 102 -0.91 15.81 -13.09
N ASP A 103 0.20 15.64 -13.84
CA ASP A 103 0.71 16.66 -14.76
C ASP A 103 -0.25 16.90 -15.95
N ALA A 104 -1.06 15.90 -16.33
CA ALA A 104 -2.12 16.06 -17.31
C ALA A 104 -3.35 16.82 -16.78
N LYS A 105 -3.41 17.10 -15.46
CA LYS A 105 -4.58 17.58 -14.71
C LYS A 105 -5.76 16.60 -14.75
N GLY A 106 -5.46 15.30 -14.81
CA GLY A 106 -6.43 14.22 -14.74
C GLY A 106 -6.62 13.70 -13.31
N ILE A 107 -7.51 12.72 -13.16
CA ILE A 107 -7.74 12.04 -11.89
C ILE A 107 -6.64 10.98 -11.69
N SER A 108 -5.90 11.08 -10.58
CA SER A 108 -4.83 10.17 -10.16
C SER A 108 -5.25 9.52 -8.84
N VAL A 109 -5.29 8.18 -8.80
CA VAL A 109 -5.81 7.41 -7.66
C VAL A 109 -4.74 6.43 -7.20
N GLY A 110 -4.65 6.26 -5.88
CA GLY A 110 -3.67 5.43 -5.21
C GLY A 110 -4.30 4.53 -4.18
N LEU A 111 -4.43 3.24 -4.50
CA LEU A 111 -4.93 2.20 -3.62
C LEU A 111 -3.77 1.63 -2.81
N ASN A 112 -3.41 2.34 -1.75
CA ASN A 112 -2.29 1.95 -0.88
C ASN A 112 -2.61 0.73 -0.02
N ILE A 113 -1.57 -0.01 0.33
CA ILE A 113 -1.63 -1.09 1.33
C ILE A 113 -0.74 -0.74 2.51
N LEU A 114 -1.15 -1.16 3.70
CA LEU A 114 -0.34 -1.03 4.91
C LEU A 114 0.76 -2.09 4.88
N LEU A 115 2.01 -1.65 4.81
CA LEU A 115 3.18 -2.51 4.95
C LEU A 115 3.81 -2.32 6.34
N PRO A 116 4.44 -3.37 6.91
CA PRO A 116 5.15 -3.27 8.18
C PRO A 116 6.30 -2.25 8.16
N GLU A 117 6.88 -2.03 6.98
CA GLU A 117 7.86 -0.98 6.71
C GLU A 117 7.20 0.17 5.95
N GLN A 118 7.69 1.41 6.14
CA GLN A 118 7.04 2.61 5.61
C GLN A 118 6.97 2.61 4.08
N GLN A 119 5.80 2.31 3.53
CA GLN A 119 5.41 2.71 2.19
C GLN A 119 4.67 4.04 2.30
N ILE A 120 5.41 5.13 2.12
CA ILE A 120 4.82 6.46 1.97
C ILE A 120 4.17 6.52 0.58
N PRO A 121 2.87 6.87 0.48
CA PRO A 121 2.23 7.13 -0.80
C PRO A 121 3.01 8.18 -1.59
N ASN A 122 3.10 8.03 -2.91
CA ASN A 122 3.77 9.05 -3.72
C ASN A 122 2.99 10.39 -3.71
N GLN A 123 3.68 11.49 -4.01
CA GLN A 123 3.13 12.85 -3.90
C GLN A 123 2.12 13.25 -5.00
N TYR A 124 1.76 12.34 -5.91
CA TYR A 124 0.98 12.64 -7.11
C TYR A 124 -0.44 12.04 -7.06
N ILE A 125 -0.91 11.76 -5.85
CA ILE A 125 -2.22 11.17 -5.55
C ILE A 125 -3.01 12.18 -4.75
#